data_AF-A0A6L7SU69-F1
#
_entry.id   AF-A0A6L7SU69-F1
#
_cell.length_a   1.000
_cell.length_b   1.000
_cell.length_c   1.000
_cell.angle_alpha   90.00
_cell.angle_beta   90.00
_cell.angle_gamma   90.00
#
_symmetry.space_group_name_H-M   'P 1'
#
loop_
_entity.id
_entity.type
_entity.pdbx_description
1 polymer ?
#
loop_
_entity_poly.entity_id
_entity_poly.type
_entity_poly.pdbx_seq_one_letter_code
_entity_poly.pdbx_strand_id
1 'polypeptide(L)'
;MTITKTTKPIEDQAIHSEILLTMQRMVVECTNPHVQKFSDGFRDIQEQWRDVGFKVLPVTRLLNDISPDTRSLAGKLLSQMIAYRESLFWEQTYTKKDRVVGDALLSGYAFAEITGQRGPFISDQLRSGVGVWGPNVEYPLHWHDAEEIYWILSGSVWFQIGRDQAKSFKKTGGIVFVPSSIPHSFETREEPLVMFYLWQGGDLRQVSEFERKISQAVHCS
;
A
#
# COMPACT_ATOMS: atom_id res chain seq x y z
N MET A 1 -27.51 16.34 -3.99
CA MET A 1 -27.17 17.25 -2.88
C MET A 1 -25.66 17.17 -2.69
N THR A 2 -24.94 18.13 -3.25
CA THR A 2 -23.48 18.17 -3.24
C THR A 2 -23.06 18.85 -1.95
N ILE A 3 -22.59 18.09 -0.97
CA ILE A 3 -21.94 18.66 0.21
C ILE A 3 -20.49 18.90 -0.18
N THR A 4 -20.20 20.09 -0.71
CA THR A 4 -18.85 20.62 -0.75
C THR A 4 -18.43 20.94 0.67
N LYS A 5 -17.78 19.99 1.35
CA LYS A 5 -16.97 20.32 2.53
C LYS A 5 -15.71 21.00 2.00
N THR A 6 -15.71 22.31 2.06
CA THR A 6 -14.51 23.15 1.92
C THR A 6 -13.68 22.97 3.20
N THR A 7 -12.95 21.87 3.33
CA THR A 7 -11.81 21.84 4.27
C THR A 7 -10.81 22.88 3.77
N LYS A 8 -10.28 23.71 4.68
CA LYS A 8 -9.31 24.74 4.30
C LYS A 8 -7.98 24.05 3.95
N PRO A 9 -7.21 24.53 2.95
CA PRO A 9 -5.94 23.90 2.55
C PRO A 9 -4.94 23.62 3.70
N ILE A 10 -4.97 24.44 4.77
CA ILE A 10 -4.11 24.28 5.96
C ILE A 10 -4.49 23.04 6.79
N GLU A 11 -5.78 22.74 6.93
CA GLU A 11 -6.25 21.57 7.66
C GLU A 11 -5.88 20.28 6.93
N ASP A 12 -6.00 20.29 5.59
CA ASP A 12 -5.63 19.15 4.76
C ASP A 12 -4.12 18.92 4.75
N GLN A 13 -3.30 19.98 4.72
CA GLN A 13 -1.84 19.83 4.85
C GLN A 13 -1.45 19.25 6.22
N ALA A 14 -2.09 19.68 7.31
CA ALA A 14 -1.79 19.19 8.66
C ALA A 14 -2.06 17.68 8.79
N ILE A 15 -3.17 17.18 8.24
CA ILE A 15 -3.51 15.75 8.20
C ILE A 15 -2.39 14.94 7.52
N HIS A 16 -2.00 15.36 6.31
CA HIS A 16 -0.98 14.64 5.55
C HIS A 16 0.39 14.71 6.24
N SER A 17 0.76 15.86 6.82
CA SER A 17 2.01 16.02 7.57
C SER A 17 2.08 15.09 8.79
N GLU A 18 0.98 14.91 9.51
CA GLU A 18 0.93 14.00 10.67
C GLU A 18 1.19 12.54 10.26
N ILE A 19 0.57 12.12 9.15
CA ILE A 19 0.76 10.78 8.57
C ILE A 19 2.22 10.61 8.11
N LEU A 20 2.73 11.57 7.34
CA LEU A 20 4.10 11.55 6.83
C LEU A 20 5.14 11.43 7.95
N LEU A 21 5.01 12.24 9.01
CA LEU A 21 5.93 12.20 10.15
C LEU A 21 5.92 10.83 10.83
N THR A 22 4.75 10.20 10.92
CA THR A 22 4.62 8.86 11.51
C THR A 22 5.28 7.80 10.63
N MET A 23 5.05 7.85 9.31
CA MET A 23 5.71 6.96 8.34
C MET A 23 7.24 7.12 8.37
N GLN A 24 7.74 8.37 8.35
CA GLN A 24 9.16 8.67 8.43
C GLN A 24 9.79 8.10 9.69
N ARG A 25 9.15 8.30 10.86
CA ARG A 25 9.62 7.74 12.12
C ARG A 25 9.62 6.22 12.12
N MET A 26 8.58 5.59 11.57
CA MET A 26 8.55 4.13 11.43
C MET A 26 9.77 3.62 10.67
N VAL A 27 10.16 4.28 9.59
CA VAL A 27 11.31 3.88 8.75
C VAL A 27 12.65 4.17 9.43
N VAL A 28 12.83 5.38 9.97
CA VAL A 28 14.09 5.81 10.59
C VAL A 28 14.39 5.06 11.89
N GLU A 29 13.36 4.79 12.70
CA GLU A 29 13.51 4.07 13.97
C GLU A 29 13.56 2.53 13.79
N CYS A 30 13.29 2.00 12.58
CA CYS A 30 13.34 0.57 12.32
C CYS A 30 14.79 0.06 12.27
N THR A 31 15.06 -1.06 12.92
CA THR A 31 16.37 -1.74 12.88
C THR A 31 16.49 -2.74 11.72
N ASN A 32 15.41 -2.99 10.98
CA ASN A 32 15.46 -3.90 9.83
C ASN A 32 16.28 -3.24 8.70
N PRO A 33 17.40 -3.84 8.27
CA PRO A 33 18.29 -3.22 7.28
C PRO A 33 17.61 -3.02 5.93
N HIS A 34 16.62 -3.85 5.56
CA HIS A 34 15.87 -3.66 4.33
C HIS A 34 14.97 -2.42 4.39
N VAL A 35 14.40 -2.10 5.55
CA VAL A 35 13.60 -0.88 5.75
C VAL A 35 14.50 0.35 5.79
N GLN A 36 15.67 0.26 6.44
CA GLN A 36 16.59 1.40 6.57
C GLN A 36 17.07 1.95 5.21
N LYS A 37 17.13 1.11 4.16
CA LYS A 37 17.45 1.57 2.80
C LYS A 37 16.54 2.72 2.32
N PHE A 38 15.29 2.76 2.79
CA PHE A 38 14.29 3.75 2.37
C PHE A 38 14.37 5.07 3.15
N SER A 39 15.20 5.14 4.20
CA SER A 39 15.26 6.31 5.09
C SER A 39 15.70 7.60 4.36
N ASP A 40 16.60 7.48 3.39
CA ASP A 40 17.07 8.62 2.59
C ASP A 40 15.94 9.23 1.75
N GLY A 41 15.00 8.41 1.29
CA GLY A 41 13.84 8.87 0.50
C GLY A 41 12.83 9.74 1.27
N PHE A 42 12.93 9.78 2.60
CA PHE A 42 12.12 10.68 3.45
C PHE A 42 12.85 11.99 3.82
N ARG A 43 14.11 12.19 3.42
CA ARG A 43 14.82 13.45 3.66
C ARG A 43 14.17 14.58 2.86
N ASP A 44 14.02 15.73 3.50
CA ASP A 44 13.56 17.01 2.90
C ASP A 44 12.17 16.98 2.21
N ILE A 45 11.43 15.88 2.33
CA ILE A 45 10.16 15.67 1.63
C ILE A 45 9.01 16.54 2.18
N GLN A 46 9.17 17.07 3.40
CA GLN A 46 8.17 17.89 4.08
C GLN A 46 7.98 19.27 3.44
N GLU A 47 8.91 19.72 2.60
CA GLU A 47 8.91 21.07 2.02
C GLU A 47 8.01 21.20 0.78
N GLN A 48 7.59 20.08 0.18
CA GLN A 48 6.90 20.07 -1.12
C GLN A 48 5.50 19.46 -1.03
N TRP A 49 4.64 20.09 -0.20
CA TRP A 49 3.24 19.71 -0.11
C TRP A 49 2.41 20.26 -1.26
N ARG A 50 1.44 19.48 -1.75
CA ARG A 50 0.38 19.93 -2.64
C ARG A 50 -0.99 19.36 -2.23
N ASP A 51 -2.03 20.08 -2.62
CA ASP A 51 -3.39 19.59 -2.53
C ASP A 51 -3.65 18.54 -3.62
N VAL A 52 -4.07 17.34 -3.19
CA VAL A 52 -4.45 16.21 -4.06
C VAL A 52 -5.97 15.94 -4.02
N GLY A 53 -6.72 16.73 -3.25
CA GLY A 53 -8.12 16.50 -2.94
C GLY A 53 -8.34 15.21 -2.15
N PHE A 54 -9.58 14.73 -2.17
CA PHE A 54 -9.98 13.49 -1.49
C PHE A 54 -10.84 12.62 -2.40
N LYS A 55 -10.80 11.32 -2.15
CA LYS A 55 -11.63 10.32 -2.84
C LYS A 55 -11.80 9.12 -1.95
N VAL A 56 -13.03 8.81 -1.56
CA VAL A 56 -13.33 7.66 -0.71
C VAL A 56 -13.73 6.46 -1.57
N LEU A 57 -13.24 5.26 -1.23
CA LEU A 57 -13.60 4.00 -1.88
C LEU A 57 -14.30 3.06 -0.88
N PRO A 58 -15.27 2.22 -1.32
CA PRO A 58 -16.07 1.40 -0.41
C PRO A 58 -15.27 0.51 0.54
N VAL A 59 -14.14 -0.04 0.08
CA VAL A 59 -13.24 -0.91 0.86
C VAL A 59 -12.67 -0.22 2.11
N THR A 60 -12.56 1.11 2.12
CA THR A 60 -11.97 1.83 3.26
C THR A 60 -12.87 1.79 4.50
N ARG A 61 -14.14 1.38 4.36
CA ARG A 61 -15.04 1.11 5.50
C ARG A 61 -14.55 -0.02 6.40
N LEU A 62 -13.73 -0.94 5.86
CA LEU A 62 -13.12 -2.02 6.64
C LEU A 62 -12.22 -1.49 7.77
N LEU A 63 -11.74 -0.25 7.66
CA LEU A 63 -10.96 0.40 8.71
C LEU A 63 -11.78 0.68 9.99
N ASN A 64 -13.11 0.80 9.89
CA ASN A 64 -13.96 1.15 11.03
C ASN A 64 -13.99 0.06 12.12
N ASP A 65 -13.75 -1.19 11.73
CA ASP A 65 -13.85 -2.34 12.63
C ASP A 65 -12.50 -2.70 13.27
N ILE A 66 -11.46 -1.91 13.00
CA ILE A 66 -10.10 -2.15 13.46
C ILE A 66 -9.80 -1.31 14.72
N SER A 67 -9.32 -1.97 15.78
CA SER A 67 -8.84 -1.32 16.99
C SER A 67 -7.30 -1.28 17.01
N PRO A 68 -6.65 -0.15 16.67
CA PRO A 68 -5.19 -0.07 16.65
C PRO A 68 -4.58 0.02 18.06
N ASP A 69 -3.41 -0.61 18.26
CA ASP A 69 -2.57 -0.37 19.44
C ASP A 69 -1.71 0.89 19.27
N THR A 70 -2.25 2.03 19.70
CA THR A 70 -1.64 3.37 19.56
C THR A 70 -0.37 3.59 20.39
N ARG A 71 0.07 2.60 21.18
CA ARG A 71 1.38 2.65 21.86
C ARG A 71 2.54 2.49 20.87
N SER A 72 2.30 1.78 19.76
CA SER A 72 3.29 1.58 18.69
C SER A 72 3.16 2.62 17.58
N LEU A 73 4.25 2.90 16.86
CA LEU A 73 4.18 3.78 15.67
C LEU A 73 3.29 3.19 14.56
N ALA A 74 3.33 1.87 14.35
CA ALA A 74 2.46 1.19 13.40
C ALA A 74 0.97 1.37 13.74
N GLY A 75 0.61 1.23 15.02
CA GLY A 75 -0.76 1.47 15.48
C GLY A 75 -1.16 2.95 15.43
N LYS A 76 -0.23 3.89 15.65
CA LYS A 76 -0.49 5.33 15.42
C LYS A 76 -0.79 5.62 13.95
N LEU A 77 0.02 5.09 13.03
CA LEU A 77 -0.22 5.24 11.60
C LEU A 77 -1.60 4.69 11.23
N LEU A 78 -1.92 3.46 11.68
CA LEU A 78 -3.23 2.87 11.46
C LEU A 78 -4.37 3.71 12.04
N SER A 79 -4.20 4.26 13.25
CA SER A 79 -5.19 5.17 13.88
C SER A 79 -5.40 6.44 13.05
N GLN A 80 -4.35 7.02 12.47
CA GLN A 80 -4.45 8.18 11.59
C GLN A 80 -5.17 7.83 10.29
N MET A 81 -4.86 6.68 9.69
CA MET A 81 -5.55 6.21 8.49
C MET A 81 -7.05 5.98 8.74
N ILE A 82 -7.44 5.48 9.91
CA ILE A 82 -8.84 5.32 10.33
C ILE A 82 -9.51 6.69 10.50
N ALA A 83 -8.86 7.59 11.23
CA ALA A 83 -9.40 8.92 11.56
C ALA A 83 -9.58 9.80 10.31
N TYR A 84 -8.61 9.76 9.40
CA TYR A 84 -8.55 10.65 8.24
C TYR A 84 -9.02 10.02 6.94
N ARG A 85 -9.56 8.79 6.95
CA ARG A 85 -9.96 8.04 5.74
C ARG A 85 -10.83 8.85 4.75
N GLU A 86 -11.67 9.76 5.24
CA GLU A 86 -12.59 10.56 4.41
C GLU A 86 -11.95 11.81 3.81
N SER A 87 -10.77 12.18 4.30
CA SER A 87 -9.95 13.30 3.81
C SER A 87 -8.81 12.85 2.90
N LEU A 88 -8.61 11.55 2.70
CA LEU A 88 -7.53 11.01 1.88
C LEU A 88 -7.99 10.73 0.45
N PHE A 89 -7.04 10.72 -0.47
CA PHE A 89 -7.25 10.32 -1.86
C PHE A 89 -6.97 8.82 -2.05
N TRP A 90 -8.02 8.00 -2.04
CA TRP A 90 -7.92 6.55 -2.23
C TRP A 90 -8.00 6.16 -3.72
N GLU A 91 -7.08 5.31 -4.14
CA GLU A 91 -6.91 4.86 -5.50
C GLU A 91 -7.00 3.33 -5.64
N GLN A 92 -7.30 2.91 -6.88
CA GLN A 92 -7.16 1.55 -7.38
C GLN A 92 -6.45 1.65 -8.73
N THR A 93 -5.55 0.72 -8.99
CA THR A 93 -4.78 0.65 -10.24
C THR A 93 -5.51 -0.17 -11.30
N TYR A 94 -6.06 -1.31 -10.91
CA TYR A 94 -6.57 -2.33 -11.81
C TYR A 94 -8.03 -2.11 -12.17
N THR A 95 -8.38 -2.56 -13.36
CA THR A 95 -9.71 -2.46 -13.94
C THR A 95 -10.16 -3.81 -14.47
N LYS A 96 -11.42 -3.92 -14.90
CA LYS A 96 -11.93 -5.12 -15.58
C LYS A 96 -11.17 -5.48 -16.87
N LYS A 97 -10.33 -4.60 -17.41
CA LYS A 97 -9.47 -4.90 -18.57
C LYS A 97 -8.30 -5.81 -18.19
N ASP A 98 -7.90 -5.79 -16.92
CA ASP A 98 -6.81 -6.58 -16.36
C ASP A 98 -7.31 -7.98 -16.01
N ARG A 99 -7.51 -8.83 -17.03
CA ARG A 99 -8.21 -10.13 -16.90
C ARG A 99 -7.56 -11.13 -15.92
N VAL A 100 -6.32 -10.91 -15.51
CA VAL A 100 -5.63 -11.74 -14.52
C VAL A 100 -6.09 -11.39 -13.10
N VAL A 101 -6.58 -10.18 -12.88
CA VAL A 101 -7.06 -9.68 -11.59
C VAL A 101 -8.51 -10.08 -11.39
N GLY A 102 -8.78 -10.85 -10.33
CA GLY A 102 -10.11 -11.32 -9.99
C GLY A 102 -11.02 -10.23 -9.41
N ASP A 103 -12.34 -10.44 -9.49
CA ASP A 103 -13.35 -9.48 -9.01
C ASP A 103 -13.19 -9.12 -7.52
N ALA A 104 -12.75 -10.07 -6.70
CA ALA A 104 -12.48 -9.86 -5.28
C ALA A 104 -11.38 -8.80 -5.07
N LEU A 105 -10.28 -8.87 -5.84
CA LEU A 105 -9.26 -7.84 -5.81
C LEU A 105 -9.81 -6.54 -6.40
N LEU A 106 -10.42 -6.54 -7.59
CA LEU A 106 -10.93 -5.31 -8.23
C LEU A 106 -11.88 -4.48 -7.34
N SER A 107 -12.69 -5.13 -6.51
CA SER A 107 -13.65 -4.46 -5.61
C SER A 107 -13.15 -4.32 -4.16
N GLY A 108 -12.14 -5.10 -3.78
CA GLY A 108 -11.74 -5.31 -2.39
C GLY A 108 -10.36 -4.77 -2.05
N TYR A 109 -9.83 -3.79 -2.79
CA TYR A 109 -8.61 -3.09 -2.37
C TYR A 109 -8.63 -1.59 -2.67
N ALA A 110 -7.85 -0.84 -1.92
CA ALA A 110 -7.50 0.54 -2.24
C ALA A 110 -6.18 0.90 -1.57
N PHE A 111 -5.50 1.92 -2.07
CA PHE A 111 -4.36 2.51 -1.39
C PHE A 111 -4.44 4.04 -1.41
N ALA A 112 -3.84 4.68 -0.41
CA ALA A 112 -3.63 6.11 -0.37
C ALA A 112 -2.12 6.39 -0.43
N GLU A 113 -1.68 7.06 -1.50
CA GLU A 113 -0.29 7.50 -1.67
C GLU A 113 -0.06 8.78 -0.86
N ILE A 114 0.95 8.77 0.02
CA ILE A 114 1.32 9.93 0.85
C ILE A 114 2.58 10.58 0.30
N THR A 115 3.56 9.78 -0.12
CA THR A 115 4.77 10.25 -0.78
C THR A 115 4.89 9.63 -2.17
N GLY A 116 5.30 10.44 -3.14
CA GLY A 116 5.50 10.01 -4.52
C GLY A 116 4.98 11.02 -5.53
N GLN A 117 5.11 10.71 -6.82
CA GLN A 117 4.72 11.62 -7.91
C GLN A 117 3.23 11.98 -7.94
N ARG A 118 2.35 11.22 -7.27
CA ARG A 118 0.89 11.46 -7.21
C ARG A 118 0.37 11.73 -5.79
N GLY A 119 1.20 11.55 -4.77
CA GLY A 119 0.89 11.89 -3.38
C GLY A 119 0.89 13.40 -3.07
N PRO A 120 0.46 13.77 -1.85
CA PRO A 120 0.52 15.12 -1.32
C PRO A 120 1.96 15.62 -1.11
N PHE A 121 2.93 14.74 -0.85
CA PHE A 121 4.35 15.10 -0.78
C PHE A 121 5.12 14.52 -1.96
N ILE A 122 5.68 15.41 -2.79
CA ILE A 122 6.35 15.01 -4.04
C ILE A 122 7.67 14.31 -3.75
N SER A 123 7.89 13.18 -4.40
CA SER A 123 9.19 12.51 -4.44
C SER A 123 9.33 11.65 -5.68
N ASP A 124 10.51 11.71 -6.29
CA ASP A 124 10.96 10.82 -7.36
C ASP A 124 11.85 9.68 -6.86
N GLN A 125 12.19 9.69 -5.57
CA GLN A 125 13.08 8.70 -4.96
C GLN A 125 12.33 7.66 -4.13
N LEU A 126 11.16 8.04 -3.63
CA LEU A 126 10.34 7.23 -2.75
C LEU A 126 8.87 7.34 -3.16
N ARG A 127 8.20 6.19 -3.24
CA ARG A 127 6.74 6.14 -3.28
C ARG A 127 6.24 5.32 -2.11
N SER A 128 5.37 5.90 -1.27
CA SER A 128 4.90 5.23 -0.07
C SER A 128 3.51 5.68 0.35
N GLY A 129 2.84 4.81 1.11
CA GLY A 129 1.46 5.03 1.53
C GLY A 129 0.89 3.82 2.23
N VAL A 130 -0.42 3.79 2.40
CA VAL A 130 -1.11 2.67 3.08
C VAL A 130 -2.13 2.05 2.16
N GLY A 131 -2.08 0.73 2.04
CA GLY A 131 -3.06 -0.08 1.32
C GLY A 131 -3.99 -0.84 2.27
N VAL A 132 -5.22 -1.07 1.81
CA VAL A 132 -6.26 -1.86 2.47
C VAL A 132 -6.75 -2.92 1.50
N TRP A 133 -6.83 -4.16 1.97
CA TRP A 133 -7.40 -5.29 1.24
C TRP A 133 -8.49 -5.95 2.08
N GLY A 134 -9.58 -6.34 1.44
CA GLY A 134 -10.65 -7.12 2.04
C GLY A 134 -10.25 -8.56 2.32
N PRO A 135 -11.13 -9.32 2.99
CA PRO A 135 -10.94 -10.76 3.16
C PRO A 135 -11.09 -11.49 1.82
N ASN A 136 -10.48 -12.67 1.73
CA ASN A 136 -10.53 -13.58 0.58
C ASN A 136 -10.09 -12.92 -0.74
N VAL A 137 -9.09 -12.05 -0.68
CA VAL A 137 -8.49 -11.40 -1.84
C VAL A 137 -7.22 -12.14 -2.21
N GLU A 138 -7.14 -12.58 -3.46
CA GLU A 138 -5.91 -13.03 -4.09
C GLU A 138 -5.33 -11.90 -4.94
N TYR A 139 -4.10 -11.48 -4.64
CA TYR A 139 -3.29 -10.65 -5.52
C TYR A 139 -2.34 -11.59 -6.29
N PRO A 140 -2.61 -11.86 -7.57
CA PRO A 140 -1.86 -12.84 -8.36
C PRO A 140 -0.37 -12.52 -8.43
N LEU A 141 0.42 -13.51 -8.83
CA LEU A 141 1.85 -13.35 -9.04
C LEU A 141 2.15 -12.21 -10.04
N HIS A 142 2.87 -11.21 -9.58
CA HIS A 142 3.23 -10.01 -10.33
C HIS A 142 4.66 -9.57 -10.01
N TRP A 143 5.21 -8.67 -10.83
CA TRP A 143 6.52 -8.06 -10.58
C TRP A 143 6.54 -6.60 -11.04
N HIS A 144 7.54 -5.88 -10.55
CA HIS A 144 7.88 -4.50 -10.91
C HIS A 144 9.36 -4.28 -10.58
N ASP A 145 9.96 -3.26 -11.17
CA ASP A 145 11.40 -2.97 -11.10
C ASP A 145 11.80 -2.37 -9.75
N ALA A 146 10.86 -1.75 -9.03
CA ALA A 146 11.11 -1.18 -7.73
C ALA A 146 11.39 -2.26 -6.67
N GLU A 147 12.29 -1.96 -5.74
CA GLU A 147 12.31 -2.71 -4.48
C GLU A 147 11.10 -2.30 -3.64
N GLU A 148 10.51 -3.24 -2.90
CA GLU A 148 9.30 -2.98 -2.12
C GLU A 148 9.38 -3.55 -0.70
N ILE A 149 8.82 -2.79 0.25
CA ILE A 149 8.51 -3.27 1.60
C ILE A 149 7.00 -3.28 1.77
N TYR A 150 6.49 -4.36 2.36
CA TYR A 150 5.18 -4.40 3.01
C TYR A 150 5.35 -4.53 4.51
N TRP A 151 4.82 -3.57 5.26
CA TRP A 151 4.76 -3.61 6.72
C TRP A 151 3.31 -3.77 7.17
N ILE A 152 3.00 -4.92 7.79
CA ILE A 152 1.63 -5.28 8.18
C ILE A 152 1.20 -4.46 9.40
N LEU A 153 0.23 -3.56 9.21
CA LEU A 153 -0.34 -2.72 10.26
C LEU A 153 -1.50 -3.40 10.98
N SER A 154 -2.30 -4.19 10.25
CA SER A 154 -3.43 -4.96 10.79
C SER A 154 -3.70 -6.20 9.94
N GLY A 155 -4.21 -7.25 10.59
CA GLY A 155 -4.63 -8.49 9.94
C GLY A 155 -3.49 -9.47 9.68
N SER A 156 -3.73 -10.37 8.73
CA SER A 156 -2.82 -11.46 8.38
C SER A 156 -2.87 -11.80 6.89
N VAL A 157 -1.78 -12.39 6.39
CA VAL A 157 -1.53 -12.52 4.96
C VAL A 157 -0.54 -13.64 4.67
N TRP A 158 -0.75 -14.33 3.56
CA TRP A 158 0.20 -15.31 3.03
C TRP A 158 0.91 -14.73 1.82
N PHE A 159 2.23 -14.55 1.92
CA PHE A 159 3.07 -14.00 0.86
C PHE A 159 3.88 -15.08 0.18
N GLN A 160 3.98 -15.02 -1.14
CA GLN A 160 4.94 -15.77 -1.93
C GLN A 160 5.94 -14.79 -2.55
N ILE A 161 7.23 -14.99 -2.30
CA ILE A 161 8.32 -14.20 -2.89
C ILE A 161 9.18 -15.13 -3.74
N GLY A 162 9.05 -15.05 -5.06
CA GLY A 162 9.65 -15.97 -6.04
C GLY A 162 8.67 -17.04 -6.54
N ARG A 163 8.76 -17.39 -7.83
CA ARG A 163 7.83 -18.29 -8.54
C ARG A 163 7.69 -19.67 -7.88
N ASP A 164 8.80 -20.22 -7.39
CA ASP A 164 8.86 -21.58 -6.88
C ASP A 164 9.06 -21.64 -5.36
N GLN A 165 8.80 -20.53 -4.66
CA GLN A 165 8.93 -20.44 -3.22
C GLN A 165 7.60 -20.73 -2.52
N ALA A 166 7.68 -21.36 -1.35
CA ALA A 166 6.50 -21.60 -0.53
C ALA A 166 5.93 -20.28 0.00
N LYS A 167 4.60 -20.23 0.13
CA LYS A 167 3.92 -19.12 0.81
C LYS A 167 4.35 -19.07 2.28
N SER A 168 4.68 -17.88 2.76
CA SER A 168 5.00 -17.59 4.16
C SER A 168 3.89 -16.76 4.80
N PHE A 169 3.54 -17.10 6.04
CA PHE A 169 2.51 -16.39 6.79
C PHE A 169 3.10 -15.18 7.53
N LYS A 170 2.40 -14.04 7.46
CA LYS A 170 2.71 -12.81 8.21
C LYS A 170 1.44 -12.27 8.85
N LYS A 171 1.61 -11.55 9.96
CA LYS A 171 0.56 -10.89 10.72
C LYS A 171 1.02 -9.49 11.14
N THR A 172 0.15 -8.71 11.80
CA THR A 172 0.47 -7.39 12.38
C THR A 172 1.88 -7.33 12.99
N GLY A 173 2.64 -6.32 12.58
CA GLY A 173 4.06 -6.11 12.95
C GLY A 173 5.05 -6.82 12.03
N GLY A 174 4.59 -7.74 11.17
CA GLY A 174 5.43 -8.41 10.17
C GLY A 174 5.91 -7.44 9.09
N ILE A 175 7.13 -7.69 8.60
CA ILE A 175 7.73 -6.96 7.48
C ILE A 175 8.09 -7.98 6.40
N VAL A 176 7.78 -7.66 5.15
CA VAL A 176 8.15 -8.41 3.95
C VAL A 176 8.96 -7.49 3.07
N PHE A 177 10.12 -7.96 2.63
CA PHE A 177 10.95 -7.29 1.63
C PHE A 177 10.85 -8.05 0.31
N VAL A 178 10.59 -7.31 -0.75
CA VAL A 178 10.56 -7.78 -2.13
C VAL A 178 11.73 -7.13 -2.86
N PRO A 179 12.75 -7.91 -3.27
CA PRO A 179 13.82 -7.38 -4.11
C PRO A 179 13.30 -6.97 -5.48
N SER A 180 14.01 -6.04 -6.13
CA SER A 180 13.71 -5.57 -7.49
C SER A 180 13.46 -6.73 -8.46
N SER A 181 12.39 -6.60 -9.25
CA SER A 181 12.02 -7.54 -10.32
C SER A 181 11.72 -8.97 -9.87
N ILE A 182 11.60 -9.24 -8.55
CA ILE A 182 11.26 -10.57 -8.05
C ILE A 182 9.74 -10.75 -8.09
N PRO A 183 9.23 -11.79 -8.77
CA PRO A 183 7.79 -12.09 -8.78
C PRO A 183 7.28 -12.37 -7.38
N HIS A 184 6.16 -11.77 -7.01
CA HIS A 184 5.55 -11.93 -5.71
C HIS A 184 4.03 -11.94 -5.81
N SER A 185 3.39 -12.59 -4.85
CA SER A 185 1.94 -12.65 -4.72
C SER A 185 1.57 -12.61 -3.24
N PHE A 186 0.32 -12.27 -2.95
CA PHE A 186 -0.21 -12.52 -1.63
C PHE A 186 -1.71 -12.80 -1.64
N GLU A 187 -2.17 -13.44 -0.58
CA GLU A 187 -3.59 -13.68 -0.35
C GLU A 187 -3.99 -13.30 1.08
N THR A 188 -5.15 -12.68 1.22
CA THR A 188 -5.87 -12.54 2.49
C THR A 188 -6.85 -13.69 2.64
N ARG A 189 -7.16 -14.04 3.90
CA ARG A 189 -8.18 -15.05 4.22
C ARG A 189 -9.37 -14.38 4.89
N GLU A 190 -9.72 -14.77 6.11
CA GLU A 190 -10.95 -14.34 6.77
C GLU A 190 -10.91 -12.87 7.25
N GLU A 191 -9.71 -12.32 7.47
CA GLU A 191 -9.51 -10.97 8.00
C GLU A 191 -9.16 -9.97 6.89
N PRO A 192 -9.58 -8.69 7.01
CA PRO A 192 -9.03 -7.62 6.20
C PRO A 192 -7.56 -7.37 6.54
N LEU A 193 -6.82 -6.80 5.59
CA LEU A 193 -5.40 -6.53 5.69
C LEU A 193 -5.12 -5.04 5.48
N VAL A 194 -4.28 -4.46 6.34
CA VAL A 194 -3.78 -3.09 6.16
C VAL A 194 -2.25 -3.11 6.17
N MET A 195 -1.63 -2.54 5.15
CA MET A 195 -0.17 -2.51 5.01
C MET A 195 0.35 -1.11 4.69
N PHE A 196 1.43 -0.73 5.37
CA PHE A 196 2.28 0.38 4.94
C PHE A 196 3.24 -0.15 3.88
N TYR A 197 3.21 0.45 2.69
CA TYR A 197 4.09 0.07 1.58
C TYR A 197 5.17 1.15 1.35
N LEU A 198 6.36 0.70 0.94
CA LEU A 198 7.48 1.56 0.53
C LEU A 198 8.04 1.04 -0.79
N TRP A 199 8.26 1.92 -1.76
CA TRP A 199 8.88 1.63 -3.06
C TRP A 199 10.06 2.56 -3.29
N GLN A 200 11.17 2.01 -3.79
CA GLN A 200 12.34 2.78 -4.22
C GLN A 200 13.05 2.09 -5.40
N GLY A 201 13.77 2.89 -6.19
CA GLY A 201 14.47 2.42 -7.38
C GLY A 201 13.52 2.06 -8.54
N GLY A 202 14.09 1.93 -9.74
CA GLY A 202 13.30 1.70 -10.96
C GLY A 202 12.32 2.83 -11.27
N ASP A 203 11.29 2.51 -12.06
CA ASP A 203 10.15 3.40 -12.29
C ASP A 203 9.09 3.22 -11.19
N LEU A 204 8.98 4.20 -10.28
CA LEU A 204 8.03 4.17 -9.15
C LEU A 204 6.55 4.22 -9.57
N ARG A 205 6.28 4.49 -10.85
CA ARG A 205 4.94 4.49 -11.44
C ARG A 205 4.66 3.28 -12.34
N GLN A 206 5.63 2.37 -12.51
CA GLN A 206 5.41 1.13 -13.24
C GLN A 206 4.19 0.41 -12.67
N VAL A 207 3.23 0.13 -13.54
CA VAL A 207 2.11 -0.75 -13.20
C VAL A 207 2.65 -2.16 -13.14
N SER A 208 2.35 -2.89 -12.07
CA SER A 208 2.87 -4.25 -11.91
C SER A 208 2.45 -5.13 -13.08
N GLU A 209 3.41 -5.91 -13.56
CA GLU A 209 3.20 -6.85 -14.64
C GLU A 209 2.78 -8.20 -14.07
N PHE A 210 1.84 -8.85 -14.73
CA PHE A 210 1.34 -10.16 -14.33
C PHE A 210 1.86 -11.25 -15.24
N GLU A 211 2.00 -12.44 -14.69
CA GLU A 211 2.23 -13.62 -15.51
C GLU A 211 1.00 -13.88 -16.39
N ARG A 212 1.21 -13.89 -17.71
CA ARG A 212 0.18 -14.32 -18.64
C ARG A 212 -0.01 -15.81 -18.46
N LYS A 213 -1.22 -16.26 -18.09
CA LYS A 213 -1.56 -17.69 -18.16
C LYS A 213 -1.38 -18.14 -19.61
N ILE A 214 -0.34 -18.92 -19.88
CA ILE A 214 -0.23 -19.64 -21.15
C ILE A 214 -1.39 -20.64 -21.15
N SER A 215 -2.37 -20.43 -22.02
CA SER A 215 -3.35 -21.46 -22.32
C SER A 215 -2.55 -22.67 -22.82
N GLN A 216 -2.48 -23.75 -22.04
CA GLN A 216 -2.00 -25.03 -22.53
C GLN A 216 -2.88 -25.41 -23.73
N ALA A 217 -2.34 -25.24 -24.94
CA ALA A 217 -2.88 -25.91 -26.10
C ALA A 217 -2.67 -27.41 -25.84
N VAL A 218 -3.76 -28.10 -25.51
CA VAL A 218 -3.82 -29.56 -25.50
C VAL A 218 -3.43 -30.01 -26.91
N HIS A 219 -2.17 -30.39 -27.10
CA HIS A 219 -1.78 -31.24 -28.21
C HIS A 219 -2.19 -32.65 -27.84
N CYS A 220 -3.39 -33.03 -28.27
CA CYS A 220 -3.68 -34.44 -28.51
C CYS A 220 -2.81 -34.88 -29.69
N SER A 221 -1.89 -35.80 -29.42
CA SER A 221 -1.32 -36.72 -30.41
C SER A 221 -1.79 -38.12 -30.07
#